data_AF-A0A495J3S1-F1
#
_entry.id   AF-A0A495J3S1-F1
#
_cell.length_a   1.000
_cell.length_b   1.000
_cell.length_c   1.000
_cell.angle_alpha   90.00
_cell.angle_beta   90.00
_cell.angle_gamma   90.00
#
_symmetry.space_group_name_H-M   'P 1'
#
loop_
_entity.id
_entity.type
_entity.pdbx_description
1 polymer ?
#
loop_
_entity_poly.entity_id
_entity_poly.type
_entity_poly.pdbx_seq_one_letter_code
_entity_poly.pdbx_strand_id
1 'polypeptide(L)'
;MALGTQIVWLFTLAIPIACIAWTVTHEEVFREPREYCVERSKAGKTIATRKFFYLFTCEYCFSHYVTVLMLIITNYTLLFDNWRGYMIAGFALVFVANVYMSLFALIRIDLKKVRLEADIDERKKDELLGNK
;
A
#
# COMPACT_ATOMS: atom_id res chain seq x y z
N MET A 1 -24.54 -13.98 3.39
CA MET A 1 -24.58 -12.56 3.82
C MET A 1 -25.37 -11.74 2.81
N ALA A 2 -26.13 -10.73 3.24
CA ALA A 2 -26.78 -9.80 2.31
C ALA A 2 -25.74 -9.07 1.46
N LEU A 3 -26.06 -8.75 0.20
CA LEU A 3 -25.12 -8.11 -0.73
C LEU A 3 -24.56 -6.80 -0.17
N GLY A 4 -25.39 -5.97 0.48
CA GLY A 4 -24.94 -4.74 1.13
C GLY A 4 -23.85 -4.99 2.17
N THR A 5 -23.99 -6.03 3.00
CA THR A 5 -22.96 -6.43 3.98
C THR A 5 -21.68 -6.88 3.29
N GLN A 6 -21.77 -7.62 2.18
CA GLN A 6 -20.59 -8.05 1.41
C GLN A 6 -19.82 -6.83 0.89
N ILE A 7 -20.52 -5.86 0.31
CA ILE A 7 -19.88 -4.64 -0.20
C ILE A 7 -19.27 -3.80 0.91
N VAL A 8 -19.94 -3.66 2.06
CA VAL A 8 -19.34 -2.97 3.23
C VAL A 8 -18.07 -3.67 3.67
N TRP A 9 -18.09 -5.01 3.78
CA TRP A 9 -16.91 -5.79 4.14
C TRP A 9 -15.77 -5.65 3.14
N LEU A 10 -16.07 -5.58 1.83
CA LEU A 10 -15.05 -5.34 0.79
C LEU A 10 -14.25 -4.06 1.10
N PHE A 11 -14.94 -2.95 1.34
CA PHE A 11 -14.28 -1.68 1.64
C PHE A 11 -13.61 -1.68 3.01
N THR A 12 -14.26 -2.23 4.04
CA THR A 12 -13.69 -2.30 5.39
C THR A 12 -12.43 -3.17 5.46
N LEU A 13 -12.41 -4.33 4.78
CA LEU A 13 -11.24 -5.22 4.75
C LEU A 13 -10.11 -4.68 3.86
N ALA A 14 -10.42 -3.89 2.85
CA ALA A 14 -9.39 -3.24 2.02
C ALA A 14 -8.55 -2.21 2.80
N ILE A 15 -9.10 -1.59 3.86
CA ILE A 15 -8.38 -0.63 4.71
C ILE A 15 -7.14 -1.25 5.37
N PRO A 16 -7.25 -2.31 6.21
CA PRO A 16 -6.07 -2.92 6.82
C PRO A 16 -5.12 -3.52 5.79
N ILE A 17 -5.62 -4.03 4.65
CA ILE A 17 -4.77 -4.50 3.55
C ILE A 17 -3.90 -3.35 3.01
N ALA A 18 -4.50 -2.20 2.74
CA ALA A 18 -3.79 -1.00 2.28
C ALA A 18 -2.80 -0.49 3.33
N CYS A 19 -3.20 -0.42 4.60
CA CYS A 19 -2.34 0.04 5.69
C CYS A 19 -1.10 -0.86 5.86
N ILE A 20 -1.30 -2.18 5.98
CA ILE A 20 -0.19 -3.13 6.16
C ILE A 20 0.73 -3.10 4.93
N ALA A 21 0.16 -3.09 3.72
CA ALA A 21 0.95 -3.04 2.52
C ALA A 21 1.78 -1.76 2.44
N TRP A 22 1.16 -0.59 2.62
CA TRP A 22 1.85 0.69 2.63
C TRP A 22 2.93 0.77 3.71
N THR A 23 2.64 0.36 4.95
CA THR A 23 3.63 0.41 6.04
C THR A 23 4.86 -0.42 5.72
N VAL A 24 4.67 -1.65 5.24
CA VAL A 24 5.79 -2.51 4.85
C VAL A 24 6.49 -1.97 3.60
N THR A 25 5.80 -1.31 2.67
CA THR A 25 6.37 -0.88 1.38
C THR A 25 6.92 0.56 1.32
N HIS A 26 6.55 1.43 2.26
CA HIS A 26 6.92 2.84 2.23
C HIS A 26 7.47 3.39 3.55
N GLU A 27 7.21 2.76 4.70
CA GLU A 27 7.66 3.31 5.98
C GLU A 27 9.17 3.07 6.20
N GLU A 28 9.85 4.06 6.80
CA GLU A 28 11.30 4.04 7.01
C GLU A 28 11.75 2.94 7.97
N VAL A 29 10.89 2.53 8.91
CA VAL A 29 11.15 1.42 9.83
C VAL A 29 11.50 0.12 9.09
N PHE A 30 10.95 -0.07 7.88
CA PHE A 30 11.21 -1.24 7.05
C PHE A 30 12.25 -1.00 5.95
N ARG A 31 13.01 0.10 6.02
CA ARG A 31 13.99 0.48 4.99
C ARG A 31 15.11 -0.54 4.84
N GLU A 32 15.74 -0.97 5.93
CA GLU A 32 16.82 -1.97 5.89
C GLU A 32 16.35 -3.32 5.29
N PRO A 33 15.23 -3.93 5.76
CA PRO A 33 14.66 -5.10 5.10
C PRO A 33 14.32 -4.89 3.62
N ARG A 34 13.80 -3.71 3.28
CA ARG A 34 13.45 -3.36 1.89
C ARG A 34 14.69 -3.28 1.01
N GLU A 35 15.72 -2.58 1.44
CA GLU A 35 16.96 -2.42 0.69
C GLU A 35 17.63 -3.77 0.45
N TYR A 36 17.65 -4.64 1.47
CA TYR A 36 18.07 -6.04 1.32
C TYR A 36 17.25 -6.77 0.26
N CYS A 37 15.92 -6.67 0.30
CA CYS A 37 15.04 -7.27 -0.71
C CYS A 37 15.29 -6.71 -2.11
N VAL A 38 15.50 -5.39 -2.25
CA VAL A 38 15.80 -4.76 -3.53
C VAL A 38 17.11 -5.28 -4.09
N GLU A 39 18.17 -5.34 -3.29
CA GLU A 39 19.46 -5.87 -3.71
C GLU A 39 19.33 -7.33 -4.17
N ARG A 40 18.61 -8.16 -3.40
CA ARG A 40 18.40 -9.57 -3.76
C ARG A 40 17.48 -9.78 -4.95
N SER A 41 16.53 -8.88 -5.19
CA SER A 41 15.69 -8.89 -6.40
C SER A 41 16.49 -8.62 -7.68
N LYS A 42 17.61 -7.86 -7.57
CA LYS A 42 18.49 -7.52 -8.68
C LYS A 42 19.63 -8.53 -8.86
N ALA A 43 20.26 -8.96 -7.76
CA ALA A 43 21.45 -9.82 -7.74
C ALA A 43 21.15 -11.32 -7.59
N GLY A 44 19.87 -11.72 -7.49
CA GLY A 44 19.47 -13.11 -7.32
C GLY A 44 19.88 -14.00 -8.50
N LYS A 45 20.47 -15.16 -8.21
CA LYS A 45 20.96 -16.13 -9.22
C LYS A 45 19.85 -16.77 -10.06
N THR A 46 18.61 -16.80 -9.55
CA THR A 46 17.46 -17.42 -10.22
C THR A 46 16.30 -16.44 -10.38
N ILE A 47 15.48 -16.64 -11.41
CA ILE A 47 14.28 -15.81 -11.68
C ILE A 47 13.28 -15.88 -10.52
N ALA A 48 13.14 -17.05 -9.88
CA ALA A 48 12.24 -17.25 -8.74
C ALA A 48 12.68 -16.40 -7.54
N THR A 49 13.97 -16.42 -7.20
CA THR A 49 14.54 -15.57 -6.13
C THR A 49 14.28 -14.09 -6.43
N ARG A 50 14.54 -13.66 -7.67
CA ARG A 50 14.36 -12.26 -8.07
C ARG A 50 12.90 -11.80 -7.92
N LYS A 51 11.94 -12.60 -8.38
CA LYS A 51 10.50 -12.30 -8.26
C LYS A 51 9.98 -12.36 -6.82
N PHE A 52 10.45 -13.32 -6.02
CA PHE A 52 10.07 -13.43 -4.62
C PHE A 52 10.47 -12.19 -3.82
N PHE A 53 11.72 -11.73 -3.97
CA PHE A 53 12.17 -10.53 -3.27
C PHE A 53 11.55 -9.24 -3.84
N TYR A 54 11.30 -9.19 -5.15
CA TYR A 54 10.60 -8.05 -5.77
C TYR A 54 9.21 -7.83 -5.17
N LEU A 55 8.53 -8.91 -4.76
CA LEU A 55 7.22 -8.85 -4.15
C LEU A 55 7.16 -7.95 -2.90
N PHE A 56 8.19 -7.99 -2.06
CA PHE A 56 8.28 -7.19 -0.83
C PHE A 56 8.65 -5.72 -1.09
N THR A 57 8.97 -5.38 -2.34
CA THR A 57 9.36 -4.03 -2.75
C THR A 57 8.24 -3.27 -3.45
N CYS A 58 7.17 -3.95 -3.84
CA CYS A 58 6.04 -3.38 -4.54
C CYS A 58 4.76 -3.50 -3.71
N GLU A 59 4.10 -2.37 -3.42
CA GLU A 59 2.89 -2.33 -2.60
C GLU A 59 1.74 -3.12 -3.20
N TYR A 60 1.58 -3.07 -4.52
CA TYR A 60 0.57 -3.83 -5.24
C TYR A 60 0.84 -5.34 -5.16
N CYS A 61 2.10 -5.75 -5.31
CA CYS A 61 2.45 -7.16 -5.20
C CYS A 61 2.25 -7.69 -3.78
N PHE A 62 2.70 -6.93 -2.78
CA PHE A 62 2.58 -7.32 -1.38
C PHE A 62 1.11 -7.34 -0.90
N SER A 63 0.25 -6.44 -1.40
CA SER A 63 -1.17 -6.43 -1.04
C SER A 63 -1.92 -7.71 -1.42
N HIS A 64 -1.46 -8.47 -2.42
CA HIS A 64 -2.03 -9.80 -2.73
C HIS A 64 -1.82 -10.79 -1.60
N TYR A 65 -0.65 -10.75 -0.95
CA TYR A 65 -0.30 -11.67 0.13
C TYR A 65 -1.08 -11.35 1.39
N VAL A 66 -1.17 -10.06 1.70
CA VAL A 66 -2.02 -9.58 2.79
C VAL A 66 -3.49 -9.91 2.52
N THR A 67 -3.96 -9.76 1.28
CA THR A 67 -5.34 -10.13 0.90
C THR A 67 -5.60 -11.62 1.09
N VAL A 68 -4.70 -12.49 0.64
CA VAL A 68 -4.84 -13.94 0.83
C VAL A 68 -4.90 -14.28 2.32
N LEU A 69 -4.02 -13.68 3.13
CA LEU A 69 -4.05 -13.86 4.59
C LEU A 69 -5.39 -13.41 5.18
N MET A 70 -5.89 -12.23 4.80
CA MET A 70 -7.17 -11.71 5.30
C MET A 70 -8.34 -12.58 4.87
N LEU A 71 -8.35 -13.11 3.64
CA LEU A 71 -9.39 -14.03 3.16
C LEU A 71 -9.40 -15.34 3.96
N ILE A 72 -8.23 -15.89 4.28
CA ILE A 72 -8.11 -17.12 5.10
C ILE A 72 -8.63 -16.88 6.52
N ILE A 73 -8.28 -15.74 7.13
CA ILE A 73 -8.70 -15.40 8.50
C ILE A 73 -10.21 -15.13 8.57
N THR A 74 -10.74 -14.36 7.61
CA THR A 74 -12.12 -13.85 7.65
C THR A 74 -13.13 -14.76 6.97
N ASN A 75 -12.68 -15.74 6.16
CA ASN A 75 -13.52 -16.56 5.29
C ASN A 75 -14.48 -15.73 4.42
N TYR A 76 -14.04 -14.53 4.04
CA TYR A 76 -14.86 -13.60 3.27
C TYR A 76 -14.98 -14.05 1.80
N THR A 77 -16.22 -14.06 1.30
CA THR A 77 -16.55 -14.34 -0.10
C THR A 77 -17.39 -13.20 -0.68
N LEU A 78 -17.26 -12.97 -1.98
CA LEU A 78 -18.01 -11.94 -2.70
C LEU A 78 -18.81 -12.59 -3.84
N LEU A 79 -20.09 -12.21 -3.97
CA LEU A 79 -21.07 -12.66 -4.97
C LEU A 79 -21.46 -14.15 -4.92
N PHE A 80 -20.50 -15.05 -4.74
CA PHE A 80 -20.71 -16.50 -4.68
C PHE A 80 -20.17 -17.07 -3.39
N ASP A 81 -20.86 -18.06 -2.81
CA ASP A 81 -20.42 -18.69 -1.56
C ASP A 81 -19.35 -19.79 -1.76
N ASN A 82 -19.02 -20.11 -3.01
CA ASN A 82 -18.04 -21.15 -3.37
C ASN A 82 -16.62 -20.58 -3.56
N TRP A 83 -15.66 -21.44 -3.91
CA TRP A 83 -14.28 -21.06 -4.27
C TRP A 83 -14.17 -19.89 -5.27
N ARG A 84 -15.16 -19.75 -6.17
CA ARG A 84 -15.27 -18.64 -7.13
C ARG A 84 -15.40 -17.27 -6.43
N GLY A 85 -16.13 -17.22 -5.32
CA GLY A 85 -16.30 -16.00 -4.55
C GLY A 85 -15.02 -15.54 -3.88
N TYR A 86 -14.15 -16.46 -3.46
CA TYR A 86 -12.82 -16.13 -2.96
C TYR A 86 -11.93 -15.50 -4.03
N MET A 87 -12.00 -15.99 -5.27
CA MET A 87 -11.25 -15.37 -6.38
C MET A 87 -11.72 -13.95 -6.65
N ILE A 88 -13.03 -13.74 -6.74
CA ILE A 88 -13.60 -12.41 -7.00
C ILE A 88 -13.31 -11.46 -5.84
N ALA A 89 -13.49 -11.93 -4.60
CA ALA A 89 -13.15 -11.18 -3.39
C ALA A 89 -11.67 -10.79 -3.36
N GLY A 90 -10.77 -11.71 -3.71
CA GLY A 90 -9.33 -11.45 -3.73
C GLY A 90 -8.95 -10.31 -4.68
N PHE A 91 -9.37 -10.38 -5.94
CA PHE A 91 -9.07 -9.33 -6.90
C PHE A 91 -9.75 -8.00 -6.55
N ALA A 92 -10.99 -8.04 -6.06
CA ALA A 92 -11.70 -6.84 -5.64
C ALA A 92 -11.02 -6.16 -4.44
N LEU A 93 -10.62 -6.93 -3.41
CA LEU A 93 -9.92 -6.42 -2.23
C LEU A 93 -8.59 -5.78 -2.59
N VAL A 94 -7.78 -6.46 -3.42
CA VAL A 94 -6.51 -5.93 -3.91
C VAL A 94 -6.70 -4.62 -4.66
N PHE A 95 -7.72 -4.54 -5.53
CA PHE A 95 -8.02 -3.32 -6.29
C PHE A 95 -8.40 -2.16 -5.36
N VAL A 96 -9.36 -2.37 -4.45
CA VAL A 96 -9.81 -1.33 -3.51
C VAL A 96 -8.66 -0.89 -2.59
N ALA A 97 -7.85 -1.84 -2.11
CA ALA A 97 -6.68 -1.52 -1.30
C ALA A 97 -5.66 -0.67 -2.08
N ASN A 98 -5.43 -0.97 -3.36
CA ASN A 98 -4.54 -0.16 -4.21
C ASN A 98 -5.09 1.25 -4.46
N VAL A 99 -6.40 1.37 -4.67
CA VAL A 99 -7.05 2.69 -4.72
C VAL A 99 -6.78 3.46 -3.43
N TYR A 100 -6.95 2.85 -2.25
CA TYR A 100 -6.65 3.51 -0.97
C TYR A 100 -5.17 3.92 -0.83
N MET A 101 -4.23 3.06 -1.20
CA MET A 101 -2.80 3.39 -1.19
C MET A 101 -2.48 4.57 -2.12
N SER A 102 -3.06 4.57 -3.34
CA SER A 102 -2.88 5.65 -4.31
C SER A 102 -3.46 6.98 -3.83
N LEU A 103 -4.65 6.96 -3.21
CA LEU A 103 -5.22 8.16 -2.58
C LEU A 103 -4.31 8.68 -1.45
N PHE A 104 -3.81 7.79 -0.60
CA PHE A 104 -2.93 8.16 0.49
C PHE A 104 -1.61 8.76 0.00
N ALA A 105 -1.06 8.21 -1.09
CA ALA A 105 0.12 8.74 -1.76
C ALA A 105 -0.11 10.17 -2.25
N LEU A 106 -1.24 10.42 -2.93
CA LEU A 106 -1.61 11.73 -3.44
C LEU A 106 -1.71 12.77 -2.31
N ILE A 107 -2.41 12.42 -1.22
CA ILE A 107 -2.56 13.29 -0.04
C ILE A 107 -1.18 13.63 0.55
N ARG A 108 -0.28 12.65 0.67
CA ARG A 108 1.08 12.89 1.19
C ARG A 108 1.90 13.80 0.26
N ILE A 109 1.74 13.70 -1.05
CA ILE A 109 2.43 14.58 -2.01
C ILE A 109 1.94 16.02 -1.85
N ASP A 110 0.63 16.22 -1.78
CA ASP A 110 0.05 17.56 -1.60
C ASP A 110 0.48 18.21 -0.29
N LEU A 111 0.48 17.44 0.82
CA LEU A 111 0.98 17.92 2.11
C LEU A 111 2.46 18.33 2.06
N LYS A 112 3.30 17.56 1.38
CA LYS A 112 4.71 17.91 1.18
C LYS A 112 4.88 19.18 0.37
N LYS A 113 4.07 19.37 -0.68
CA LYS A 113 4.08 20.57 -1.51
C LYS A 113 3.72 21.81 -0.70
N VAL A 114 2.62 21.76 0.06
CA VAL A 114 2.17 22.87 0.92
C VAL A 114 3.24 23.23 1.94
N ARG A 115 3.89 22.23 2.56
CA ARG A 115 4.98 22.48 3.51
C ARG A 115 6.19 23.15 2.86
N LEU A 116 6.57 22.71 1.66
CA LEU A 116 7.69 23.30 0.93
C LEU A 116 7.41 24.75 0.53
N GLU A 117 6.19 25.06 0.10
CA GLU A 117 5.76 26.42 -0.22
C GLU A 117 5.83 27.32 1.02
N ALA A 118 5.36 26.85 2.18
CA ALA A 118 5.46 27.57 3.45
C ALA A 118 6.92 27.84 3.86
N ASP A 119 7.81 26.85 3.78
CA ASP A 119 9.23 27.01 4.11
C ASP A 119 9.93 28.04 3.18
N ILE A 120 9.56 28.06 1.90
CA ILE A 120 10.10 29.03 0.93
C ILE A 120 9.63 30.45 1.27
N ASP A 121 8.36 30.61 1.63
CA ASP A 121 7.80 31.93 1.96
C ASP A 121 8.33 32.45 3.30
N GLU A 122 8.56 31.59 4.29
CA GLU A 122 9.27 31.95 5.52
C GLU A 122 10.69 32.43 5.24
N ARG A 123 11.47 31.70 4.44
CA ARG A 123 12.83 32.11 4.06
C ARG A 123 12.87 33.45 3.32
N LYS A 124 11.96 33.66 2.36
CA LYS A 124 11.83 34.94 1.65
C LYS A 124 11.50 36.08 2.62
N LYS A 125 10.62 35.82 3.60
CA LYS A 125 10.26 36.81 4.62
C LYS A 125 11.45 37.14 5.52
N ASP A 126 12.24 36.17 5.95
CA ASP A 126 13.44 36.39 6.76
C ASP A 126 14.52 37.17 5.98
N GLU A 127 14.72 36.84 4.70
CA GLU A 127 15.61 37.58 3.80
C GLU A 127 15.15 39.04 3.61
N LEU A 128 13.84 39.29 3.46
CA LEU A 128 13.27 40.63 3.33
C LEU A 128 13.35 41.45 4.63
N LEU A 129 13.28 40.79 5.79
CA LEU A 129 13.38 41.43 7.10
C LEU A 129 14.83 41.67 7.54
N GLY A 130 15.82 41.18 6.78
CA GLY A 130 17.24 41.38 7.09
C GLY A 130 17.73 40.60 8.32
N ASN A 131 16.93 39.64 8.80
CA ASN A 131 17.30 38.75 9.89
C ASN A 131 18.16 37.61 9.30
N LYS A 132 19.47 37.83 9.20
CA LYS A 132 20.45 36.75 8.98
C LYS A 132 20.82 36.06 10.28
#